data_AF-A0A821KVE8-F1
#
_entry.id   AF-A0A821KVE8-F1
#
_cell.length_a   1.000
_cell.length_b   1.000
_cell.length_c   1.000
_cell.angle_alpha   90.00
_cell.angle_beta   90.00
_cell.angle_gamma   90.00
#
_symmetry.space_group_name_H-M   'P 1'
#
loop_
_entity.id
_entity.type
_entity.pdbx_description
1 polymer ?
#
loop_
_entity_poly.entity_id
_entity_poly.type
_entity_poly.pdbx_seq_one_letter_code
_entity_poly.pdbx_strand_id
1 'polypeptide(L)'
;MDGYGSMFILDAGNQRIEQFTSGNNVGITIFDGSYNSGFGLNAQSMAMDSFGNLYVPDYSGLRIQKIILVSSSSCTGMSCSES
;
A
#
# COMPACT_ATOMS: atom_id res chain seq x y z
N MET A 1 6.91 9.61 -2.82
CA MET A 1 7.44 9.40 -1.46
C MET A 1 6.52 10.10 -0.48
N ASP A 2 6.31 9.53 0.71
CA ASP A 2 5.63 10.24 1.78
C ASP A 2 6.54 11.31 2.42
N GLY A 3 5.96 12.13 3.30
CA GLY A 3 6.70 13.14 4.05
C GLY A 3 7.65 12.57 5.12
N TYR A 4 7.64 11.26 5.35
CA TYR A 4 8.48 10.56 6.33
C TYR A 4 9.68 9.84 5.68
N GLY A 5 9.80 9.88 4.35
CA GLY A 5 10.88 9.25 3.60
C GLY A 5 10.62 7.81 3.17
N SER A 6 9.37 7.34 3.20
CA SER A 6 8.97 6.09 2.53
C SER A 6 8.67 6.31 1.05
N MET A 7 9.13 5.42 0.21
CA MET A 7 8.74 5.31 -1.18
C MET A 7 7.71 4.20 -1.34
N PHE A 8 6.74 4.42 -2.21
CA PHE A 8 5.75 3.42 -2.58
C PHE A 8 5.92 3.15 -4.06
N ILE A 9 5.94 1.88 -4.43
CA ILE A 9 6.12 1.42 -5.79
C ILE A 9 4.90 0.59 -6.15
N LEU A 10 4.22 0.99 -7.23
CA LEU A 10 3.20 0.19 -7.87
C LEU A 10 3.90 -0.78 -8.82
N ASP A 11 3.98 -2.04 -8.43
CA ASP A 11 4.45 -3.12 -9.27
C ASP A 11 3.26 -3.66 -10.08
N ALA A 12 2.97 -2.97 -11.19
CA ALA A 12 1.82 -3.27 -12.05
C ALA A 12 1.89 -4.66 -12.67
N GLY A 13 3.10 -5.19 -12.91
CA GLY A 13 3.29 -6.54 -13.45
C GLY A 13 2.86 -7.62 -12.46
N ASN A 14 3.14 -7.41 -11.18
CA ASN A 14 2.75 -8.32 -10.09
C ASN A 14 1.49 -7.88 -9.35
N GLN A 15 0.80 -6.83 -9.82
CA GLN A 15 -0.45 -6.31 -9.25
C GLN A 15 -0.36 -5.99 -7.75
N ARG A 16 0.77 -5.46 -7.29
CA ARG A 16 1.03 -5.21 -5.87
C ARG A 16 1.63 -3.83 -5.62
N ILE A 17 1.58 -3.39 -4.37
CA ILE A 17 2.20 -2.15 -3.93
C ILE A 17 3.22 -2.48 -2.85
N GLU A 18 4.44 -2.00 -3.06
CA GLU A 18 5.56 -2.19 -2.13
C GLU A 18 5.96 -0.86 -1.50
N GLN A 19 6.21 -0.87 -0.20
CA GLN A 19 6.78 0.24 0.56
C GLN A 19 8.27 0.00 0.80
N PHE A 20 9.08 1.00 0.52
CA PHE A 20 10.51 1.06 0.82
C PHE A 20 10.76 2.19 1.80
N THR A 21 11.36 1.91 2.94
CA THR A 21 11.75 2.93 3.91
C THR A 21 13.17 3.41 3.61
N SER A 22 13.44 4.70 3.87
CA SER A 22 14.78 5.26 3.70
C SER A 22 15.83 4.43 4.45
N GLY A 23 16.89 4.04 3.74
CA GLY A 23 17.97 3.22 4.28
C GLY A 23 17.70 1.71 4.27
N ASN A 24 16.53 1.25 3.81
CA ASN A 24 16.23 -0.16 3.60
C ASN A 24 16.05 -0.48 2.10
N ASN A 25 16.77 -1.48 1.61
CA ASN A 25 16.69 -1.94 0.22
C ASN A 25 15.66 -3.06 0.04
N VAL A 26 14.98 -3.48 1.11
CA VAL A 26 13.94 -4.51 1.09
C VAL A 26 12.58 -3.83 1.09
N GLY A 27 11.81 -4.06 0.02
CA GLY A 27 10.43 -3.63 -0.10
C GLY A 27 9.49 -4.52 0.70
N ILE A 28 8.49 -3.92 1.33
CA ILE A 28 7.43 -4.65 2.03
C ILE A 28 6.16 -4.52 1.18
N THR A 29 5.55 -5.64 0.79
CA THR A 29 4.23 -5.63 0.15
C THR A 29 3.20 -5.12 1.16
N ILE A 30 2.67 -3.93 0.92
CA ILE A 30 1.63 -3.30 1.75
C ILE A 30 0.22 -3.52 1.18
N PHE A 31 0.15 -3.91 -0.08
CA PHE A 31 -1.09 -4.27 -0.74
C PHE A 31 -0.84 -5.33 -1.81
N ASP A 32 -1.55 -6.45 -1.70
CA ASP A 32 -1.60 -7.49 -2.74
C ASP A 32 -2.93 -7.36 -3.48
N GLY A 33 -2.85 -6.89 -4.73
CA GLY A 33 -3.99 -6.77 -5.63
C GLY A 33 -4.07 -7.90 -6.63
N SER A 34 -3.36 -9.01 -6.45
CA SER A 34 -3.51 -10.18 -7.30
C SER A 34 -4.98 -10.66 -7.31
N TYR A 35 -5.44 -11.24 -8.42
CA TYR A 35 -6.81 -11.76 -8.51
C TYR A 35 -7.22 -12.68 -7.34
N ASN A 36 -6.25 -13.41 -6.77
CA ASN A 36 -6.46 -14.31 -5.64
C ASN A 36 -6.82 -13.59 -4.33
N SER A 37 -6.45 -12.31 -4.21
CA SER A 37 -6.84 -11.46 -3.07
C SER A 37 -8.31 -10.99 -3.14
N GLY A 38 -8.99 -11.18 -4.28
CA GLY A 38 -10.32 -10.60 -4.53
C GLY A 38 -10.30 -9.10 -4.85
N PHE A 39 -9.13 -8.47 -4.82
CA PHE A 39 -8.98 -7.03 -5.04
C PHE A 39 -8.55 -6.64 -6.45
N GLY A 40 -7.98 -7.55 -7.25
CA GLY A 40 -7.72 -7.38 -8.69
C GLY A 40 -7.27 -5.96 -9.09
N LEU A 41 -5.99 -5.63 -8.90
CA LEU A 41 -5.45 -4.35 -9.34
C LEU A 41 -4.97 -4.45 -10.79
N ASN A 42 -5.81 -4.03 -11.73
CA ASN A 42 -5.32 -3.56 -13.02
C ASN A 42 -5.07 -2.06 -12.92
N ALA A 43 -3.98 -1.67 -12.28
CA ALA A 43 -3.61 -0.28 -12.08
C ALA A 43 -2.28 0.02 -12.77
N GLN A 44 -2.22 1.15 -13.46
CA GLN A 44 -1.00 1.67 -14.07
C GLN A 44 -0.50 2.96 -13.43
N SER A 45 -1.25 3.48 -12.46
CA SER A 45 -0.95 4.72 -11.77
C SER A 45 -1.39 4.64 -10.31
N MET A 46 -0.84 5.53 -9.48
CA MET A 46 -1.26 5.73 -8.10
C MET A 46 -1.11 7.21 -7.74
N ALA A 47 -1.92 7.68 -6.80
CA ALA A 47 -1.80 8.99 -6.19
C ALA A 47 -1.76 8.87 -4.67
N MET A 48 -1.20 9.87 -4.00
CA MET A 48 -1.10 9.92 -2.54
C MET A 48 -1.71 11.24 -2.03
N ASP A 49 -2.47 11.18 -0.95
CA ASP A 49 -2.94 12.40 -0.26
C ASP A 49 -1.95 12.90 0.80
N SER A 50 -2.20 14.08 1.38
CA SER A 50 -1.34 14.67 2.41
C SER A 50 -1.25 13.87 3.70
N PHE A 51 -2.17 12.92 3.91
CA PHE A 51 -2.17 12.01 5.06
C PHE A 51 -1.44 10.69 4.76
N GLY A 52 -0.89 10.54 3.54
CA GLY A 52 -0.19 9.34 3.11
C GLY A 52 -1.10 8.22 2.62
N ASN A 53 -2.42 8.43 2.49
CA ASN A 53 -3.27 7.39 1.91
C ASN A 53 -3.02 7.28 0.40
N LEU A 54 -3.00 6.04 -0.11
CA LEU A 54 -2.82 5.78 -1.54
C LEU A 54 -4.17 5.57 -2.22
N TYR A 55 -4.31 6.12 -3.42
CA TYR A 55 -5.48 5.98 -4.27
C TYR A 55 -5.04 5.34 -5.58
N VAL A 56 -5.68 4.22 -5.91
CA VAL A 56 -5.27 3.37 -7.01
C VAL A 56 -6.50 3.06 -7.87
N PRO A 57 -6.50 3.44 -9.16
CA PRO A 57 -7.58 3.08 -10.06
C PRO A 57 -7.48 1.60 -10.40
N ASP A 58 -8.57 0.87 -10.17
CA ASP A 58 -8.77 -0.48 -10.68
C ASP A 58 -9.57 -0.37 -11.98
N TYR A 59 -8.86 -0.43 -13.11
CA TYR A 59 -9.47 -0.29 -14.43
C TYR A 59 -10.40 -1.45 -14.78
N SER A 60 -10.18 -2.64 -14.20
CA SER A 60 -11.00 -3.83 -14.44
C SER A 60 -12.30 -3.83 -13.63
N GLY A 61 -12.24 -3.41 -12.37
CA GLY A 61 -13.37 -3.33 -11.46
C GLY A 61 -14.18 -2.04 -11.58
N LEU A 62 -13.77 -1.11 -12.47
CA LEU A 62 -14.36 0.22 -12.62
C LEU A 62 -14.49 0.97 -11.27
N ARG A 63 -13.48 0.82 -10.41
CA ARG A 63 -13.49 1.36 -9.04
C ARG A 63 -12.16 2.04 -8.72
N ILE A 64 -12.17 2.86 -7.66
CA ILE A 64 -10.96 3.40 -7.07
C ILE A 64 -10.76 2.72 -5.72
N GLN A 65 -9.58 2.14 -5.51
CA GLN A 65 -9.19 1.56 -4.23
C GLN A 65 -8.43 2.61 -3.43
N LYS A 66 -8.92 2.87 -2.21
CA LYS A 66 -8.21 3.70 -1.22
C LYS A 66 -7.53 2.79 -0.22
N ILE A 67 -6.22 2.91 -0.12
CA ILE A 67 -5.37 2.17 0.81
C ILE A 67 -4.99 3.13 1.93
N ILE A 68 -5.47 2.84 3.12
CA ILE A 68 -5.20 3.63 4.32
C ILE A 68 -3.86 3.15 4.88
N LEU A 69 -2.87 4.02 4.83
CA LEU A 69 -1.58 3.77 5.48
C LEU A 69 -1.70 4.25 6.92
N VAL A 70 -2.07 3.36 7.83
CA VAL A 70 -1.85 3.64 9.24
C VAL A 70 -0.35 3.60 9.48
N SER A 71 0.22 4.71 9.93
CA SER A 71 1.58 4.71 10.48
C SER A 71 1.53 3.71 11.62
N SER A 72 2.11 2.53 11.41
CA SER A 72 2.14 1.51 12.44
C SER A 72 3.01 2.07 13.57
N SER A 73 2.38 2.68 14.57
CA SER A 73 2.90 2.63 15.93
C SER A 73 2.90 1.15 16.30
N SER A 74 4.02 0.49 16.00
CA SER A 74 4.47 -0.79 16.55
C SER A 74 3.37 -1.67 17.14
N CYS A 75 2.74 -2.50 16.32
CA CYS A 75 2.09 -3.72 16.80
C CYS A 75 2.44 -4.86 15.84
N THR A 76 3.70 -5.28 15.91
CA THR A 76 4.20 -6.48 15.27
C THR A 76 3.94 -7.67 16.21
N GLY A 77 2.75 -8.27 16.10
CA GLY A 77 2.40 -9.52 16.76
C GLY A 77 1.98 -9.43 18.24
N MET A 78 0.85 -10.08 18.53
CA MET A 78 0.22 -10.33 19.84
C MET A 78 -0.45 -9.14 20.57
N SER A 79 -1.77 -9.29 20.72
CA SER A 79 -2.68 -8.71 21.73
C SER A 79 -2.44 -7.26 22.14
N CYS A 80 -3.26 -6.36 21.62
CA CYS A 80 -3.52 -5.07 22.27
C CYS A 80 -4.63 -5.29 23.32
N SER A 81 -4.28 -5.28 24.60
CA SER A 81 -5.22 -4.96 25.67
C SER A 81 -5.09 -3.48 25.98
N GLU A 82 -6.16 -2.71 25.80
CA GLU A 82 -6.22 -1.32 26.21
C GLU A 82 -6.28 -1.23 27.73
N SER A 83 -5.52 -0.30 28.30
CA SER A 83 -5.60 0.12 29.71
C SER A 83 -6.60 1.25 29.89
#